data_AF-A0A814EYH3-F1
#
_entry.id   AF-A0A814EYH3-F1
#
_cell.length_a   1.000
_cell.length_b   1.000
_cell.length_c   1.000
_cell.angle_alpha   90.00
_cell.angle_beta   90.00
_cell.angle_gamma   90.00
#
_symmetry.space_group_name_H-M   'P 1'
#
loop_
_entity.id
_entity.type
_entity.pdbx_description
1 polymer ?
#
loop_
_entity_poly.entity_id
_entity_poly.type
_entity_poly.pdbx_seq_one_letter_code
_entity_poly.pdbx_strand_id
1 'polypeptide(L)'
;MSSPNVDGTPEISFLISNKGKRLLVINGFVYQQNKSTAKVNYWVCEEKLCNAGVHLTSNDLFLKYTQNAHTHLPKPERLVIRKMMTKVKTRVDRETTAIGQIYTEELVKANLSRTALAIAPTAREANHGLNVLRRRTTPVLPTSVDFNIPSRYQKTTDGERSLLADRIQPGGEKVEKRLIIFSTDEQLRLLFTSPHIMMDGTFDSCPPYFEQVFSIHGIKNKQSFVCVFAVLCGRSTVIYKELISVLHQHARRLDLQFRPTNITTDFEPALIKTVADEVSSLFVSLD
;
A
#
# COMPACT_ATOMS: atom_id res chain seq x y z
N MET A 1 -8.22 5.36 38.16
CA MET A 1 -7.35 5.06 39.31
C MET A 1 -6.83 3.66 39.09
N SER A 2 -5.55 3.52 38.73
CA SER A 2 -4.96 2.22 38.42
C SER A 2 -4.05 1.83 39.57
N SER A 3 -4.28 0.64 40.11
CA SER A 3 -3.56 0.06 41.26
C SER A 3 -2.04 0.02 41.04
N PRO A 4 -1.22 0.25 42.08
CA PRO A 4 0.23 0.12 41.98
C PRO A 4 0.64 -1.35 41.93
N ASN A 5 1.54 -1.69 41.00
CA ASN A 5 2.21 -2.99 40.94
C ASN A 5 3.12 -3.20 42.17
N VAL A 6 3.17 -4.44 42.63
CA VAL A 6 3.62 -4.91 43.96
C VAL A 6 5.15 -4.80 44.22
N ASP A 7 5.96 -4.25 43.30
CA ASP A 7 7.42 -4.13 43.47
C ASP A 7 8.00 -2.71 43.37
N GLY A 8 7.16 -1.67 43.35
CA GLY A 8 7.64 -0.26 43.32
C GLY A 8 8.44 0.15 42.08
N THR A 9 8.61 -0.74 41.10
CA THR A 9 9.23 -0.46 39.81
C THR A 9 8.18 0.14 38.85
N PRO A 10 8.47 1.29 38.22
CA PRO A 10 7.52 1.93 37.33
C PRO A 10 7.37 1.16 36.01
N GLU A 11 6.16 1.14 35.45
CA GLU A 11 5.92 0.57 34.13
C GLU A 11 6.63 1.40 33.04
N ILE A 12 7.47 0.72 32.28
CA ILE A 12 8.26 1.32 31.20
C ILE A 12 7.69 0.88 29.85
N SER A 13 7.49 1.85 28.95
CA SER A 13 7.21 1.57 27.54
C SER A 13 8.06 2.46 26.64
N PHE A 14 8.17 2.08 25.37
CA PHE A 14 8.97 2.82 24.39
C PHE A 14 8.14 3.28 23.19
N LEU A 15 8.51 4.42 22.64
CA LEU A 15 8.02 4.97 21.38
C LEU A 15 9.19 5.32 20.46
N ILE A 16 8.90 5.55 19.18
CA ILE A 16 9.88 6.02 18.21
C ILE A 16 9.53 7.45 17.81
N SER A 17 10.50 8.35 17.94
CA SER A 17 10.39 9.75 17.51
C SER A 17 10.31 9.87 15.98
N ASN A 18 9.93 11.06 15.48
CA ASN A 18 9.93 11.35 14.03
C ASN A 18 11.32 11.16 13.38
N LYS A 19 12.40 11.25 14.16
CA LYS A 19 13.78 11.06 13.70
C LYS A 19 14.30 9.63 13.86
N GLY A 20 13.43 8.67 14.19
CA GLY A 20 13.80 7.26 14.38
C GLY A 20 14.46 6.93 15.71
N LYS A 21 14.67 7.92 16.60
CA LYS A 21 15.25 7.69 17.93
C LYS A 21 14.21 7.14 18.91
N ARG A 22 14.63 6.26 19.82
CA ARG A 22 13.80 5.74 20.92
C ARG A 22 13.44 6.86 21.90
N LEU A 23 12.21 6.82 22.38
CA LEU A 23 11.67 7.63 23.46
C LEU A 23 11.18 6.70 24.55
N LEU A 24 11.53 7.00 25.79
CA LEU A 24 11.10 6.28 26.98
C LEU A 24 9.82 6.92 27.53
N VAL A 25 8.86 6.10 27.95
CA VAL A 25 7.61 6.54 28.52
C VAL A 25 7.44 5.90 29.90
N ILE A 26 7.32 6.74 30.93
CA ILE A 26 7.09 6.33 32.31
C ILE A 26 6.06 7.26 32.94
N ASN A 27 5.00 6.71 33.54
CA ASN A 27 3.96 7.47 34.26
C ASN A 27 3.35 8.63 33.44
N GLY A 28 3.21 8.47 32.11
CA GLY A 28 2.68 9.50 31.21
C GLY A 28 3.68 10.58 30.79
N PHE A 29 4.91 10.55 31.31
CA PHE A 29 6.01 11.42 30.89
C PHE A 29 6.85 10.77 29.79
N VAL A 30 7.35 11.59 28.88
CA VAL A 30 8.19 11.16 27.76
C VAL A 30 9.61 11.67 27.96
N TYR A 31 10.57 10.76 27.83
CA TYR A 31 12.00 11.03 27.98
C TYR A 31 12.72 10.71 26.67
N GLN A 32 13.72 11.52 26.35
CA GLN A 32 14.64 11.32 25.24
C GLN A 32 15.98 10.77 25.75
N GLN A 33 16.62 9.92 24.97
CA GLN A 33 17.93 9.39 25.32
C GLN A 33 18.98 10.50 25.19
N ASN A 34 19.67 10.79 26.30
CA ASN A 34 20.75 11.78 26.34
C ASN A 34 22.10 11.13 26.01
N LYS A 35 22.45 10.07 26.74
CA LYS A 35 23.71 9.32 26.55
C LYS A 35 23.53 7.84 26.88
N SER A 36 24.44 7.02 26.36
CA SER A 36 24.46 5.56 26.56
C SER A 36 25.88 5.16 26.96
N THR A 37 26.01 4.30 27.96
CA THR A 37 27.26 3.63 28.31
C THR A 37 27.07 2.11 28.22
N ALA A 38 28.14 1.33 28.36
CA ALA A 38 28.07 -0.14 28.30
C ALA A 38 27.10 -0.77 29.33
N LYS A 39 26.82 -0.06 30.44
CA LYS A 39 25.97 -0.56 31.53
C LYS A 39 24.68 0.22 31.74
N VAL A 40 24.63 1.49 31.30
CA VAL A 40 23.54 2.42 31.68
C VAL A 40 23.11 3.30 30.51
N ASN A 41 21.80 3.40 30.31
CA ASN A 41 21.15 4.32 29.39
C ASN A 41 20.57 5.50 30.18
N TYR A 42 20.95 6.72 29.80
CA TYR A 42 20.57 7.96 30.48
C TYR A 42 19.48 8.67 29.69
N TRP A 43 18.36 8.92 30.34
CA TRP A 43 17.17 9.52 29.75
C TRP A 43 16.83 10.82 30.47
N VAL A 44 16.46 11.84 29.72
CA VAL A 44 16.05 13.16 30.24
C VAL A 44 14.68 13.50 29.69
N CYS A 45 13.89 14.29 30.42
CA CYS A 45 12.58 14.71 29.97
C CYS A 45 12.66 15.39 28.58
N GLU A 46 11.65 15.17 27.74
CA GLU A 46 11.58 15.79 26.42
C GLU A 46 11.29 17.30 26.50
N GLU A 47 10.62 17.76 27.57
CA GLU A 47 10.28 19.17 27.77
C GLU A 47 11.52 19.99 28.16
N LYS A 48 11.81 21.06 27.40
CA LYS A 48 13.07 21.83 27.50
C LYS A 48 13.36 22.43 28.88
N LEU A 49 12.32 22.80 29.63
CA LEU A 49 12.43 23.42 30.95
C LEU A 49 12.28 22.40 32.10
N CYS A 50 12.37 21.11 31.77
CA CYS A 50 12.27 20.02 32.73
C CYS A 50 13.60 19.28 32.85
N ASN A 51 14.14 19.21 34.06
CA ASN A 51 15.41 18.53 34.36
C ASN A 51 15.21 17.09 34.83
N ALA A 52 13.96 16.58 34.80
CA ALA A 52 13.67 15.22 35.22
C ALA A 52 14.43 14.20 34.37
N GLY A 53 14.93 13.14 35.01
CA GLY A 53 15.75 12.15 34.34
C GLY A 53 15.67 10.77 34.97
N VAL A 54 15.97 9.77 34.15
CA VAL A 54 15.83 8.34 34.48
C VAL A 54 17.05 7.59 33.95
N HIS A 55 17.56 6.66 34.75
CA HIS A 55 18.57 5.71 34.33
C HIS A 55 17.92 4.35 34.13
N LEU A 56 18.19 3.73 32.98
CA LEU A 56 17.90 2.33 32.72
C LEU A 56 19.21 1.55 32.58
N THR A 57 19.20 0.24 32.78
CA THR A 57 20.31 -0.62 32.37
C THR A 57 20.44 -0.63 30.84
N SER A 58 21.54 -1.18 30.33
CA SER A 58 21.70 -1.47 28.90
C SER A 58 20.59 -2.40 28.36
N ASN A 59 19.99 -3.22 29.22
CA ASN A 59 18.86 -4.11 28.93
C ASN A 59 17.50 -3.49 29.29
N ASP A 60 17.40 -2.16 29.36
CA ASP A 60 16.17 -1.40 29.59
C ASP A 60 15.44 -1.65 30.93
N LEU A 61 16.14 -2.19 31.93
CA LEU A 61 15.59 -2.33 33.29
C LEU A 61 15.69 -1.00 34.06
N PHE A 62 14.64 -0.65 34.79
CA PHE A 62 14.63 0.55 35.63
C PHE A 62 15.74 0.49 36.69
N LEU A 63 16.54 1.56 36.80
CA LEU A 63 17.53 1.71 37.87
C LEU A 63 17.09 2.75 38.90
N LYS A 64 16.95 4.01 38.47
CA LYS A 64 16.57 5.11 39.36
C LYS A 64 16.15 6.35 38.59
N TYR A 65 15.43 7.24 39.28
CA TYR A 65 15.29 8.64 38.88
C TYR A 65 16.54 9.42 39.30
N THR A 66 17.08 10.27 38.42
CA THR A 66 18.08 11.28 38.81
C THR A 66 17.42 12.51 39.41
N GLN A 67 16.29 12.91 38.83
CA GLN A 67 15.42 13.95 39.35
C GLN A 67 14.00 13.55 38.99
N ASN A 68 13.18 13.30 40.01
CA ASN A 68 11.83 12.75 39.84
C ASN A 68 10.75 13.83 39.71
N ALA A 69 11.03 15.03 40.21
CA ALA A 69 10.08 16.15 40.15
C ALA A 69 10.04 16.76 38.74
N HIS A 70 8.91 16.59 38.06
CA HIS A 70 8.62 17.28 36.81
C HIS A 70 8.10 18.68 37.09
N THR A 71 8.48 19.63 36.24
CA THR A 71 8.03 21.04 36.29
C THR A 71 6.74 21.26 35.49
N HIS A 72 6.14 20.19 34.99
CA HIS A 72 4.93 20.21 34.18
C HIS A 72 4.07 18.98 34.45
N LEU A 73 2.81 19.07 34.06
CA LEU A 73 1.88 17.94 34.13
C LEU A 73 2.16 16.93 33.00
N PRO A 74 1.80 15.65 33.21
CA PRO A 74 1.73 14.68 32.12
C PRO A 74 0.76 15.14 31.04
N LYS A 75 1.01 14.76 29.79
CA LYS A 75 0.16 15.08 28.63
C LYS A 75 -0.36 13.78 27.99
N PRO A 76 -1.29 13.07 28.67
CA PRO A 76 -1.72 11.74 28.24
C PRO A 76 -2.35 11.74 26.84
N GLU A 77 -3.08 12.79 26.47
CA GLU A 77 -3.70 12.94 25.16
C GLU A 77 -2.65 12.90 24.04
N ARG A 78 -1.57 13.69 24.21
CA ARG A 78 -0.44 13.70 23.26
C ARG A 78 0.24 12.35 23.16
N LEU A 79 0.35 11.63 24.28
CA LEU A 79 0.97 10.32 24.33
C LEU A 79 0.16 9.29 23.53
N VAL A 80 -1.16 9.27 23.69
CA VAL A 80 -2.04 8.34 22.96
C VAL A 80 -2.04 8.67 21.46
N ILE A 81 -2.07 9.95 21.08
CA ILE A 81 -1.96 10.37 19.67
C ILE A 81 -0.63 9.96 19.08
N ARG A 82 0.49 10.11 19.81
CA ARG A 82 1.80 9.63 19.35
C ARG A 82 1.79 8.11 19.12
N LYS A 83 1.21 7.34 20.03
CA LYS A 83 1.06 5.87 19.88
C LYS A 83 0.27 5.52 18.62
N MET A 84 -0.87 6.18 18.38
CA MET A 84 -1.68 6.00 17.17
C MET A 84 -0.90 6.37 15.91
N MET A 85 -0.22 7.51 15.88
CA MET A 85 0.59 7.94 14.74
C MET A 85 1.77 7.01 14.46
N THR A 86 2.36 6.39 15.49
CA THR A 86 3.37 5.34 15.28
C THR A 86 2.78 4.15 14.53
N LYS A 87 1.58 3.67 14.90
CA LYS A 87 0.89 2.60 14.18
C LYS A 87 0.58 2.97 12.73
N VAL A 88 0.07 4.19 12.50
CA VAL A 88 -0.19 4.72 11.15
C VAL A 88 1.09 4.69 10.31
N LYS A 89 2.21 5.19 10.83
CA LYS A 89 3.49 5.18 10.11
C LYS A 89 3.99 3.78 9.81
N THR A 90 3.88 2.85 10.77
CA THR A 90 4.26 1.45 10.57
C THR A 90 3.43 0.80 9.47
N ARG A 91 2.12 1.07 9.41
CA ARG A 91 1.27 0.59 8.33
C ARG A 91 1.65 1.22 6.99
N VAL A 92 1.77 2.55 6.92
CA VAL A 92 2.16 3.28 5.70
C VAL A 92 3.47 2.78 5.08
N ASP A 93 4.41 2.35 5.91
CA ASP A 93 5.70 1.78 5.49
C ASP A 93 5.59 0.35 4.93
N ARG A 94 4.63 -0.44 5.43
CA ARG A 94 4.49 -1.88 5.13
C ARG A 94 3.42 -2.21 4.10
N GLU A 95 2.40 -1.36 3.96
CA GLU A 95 1.23 -1.62 3.13
C GLU A 95 0.97 -0.52 2.10
N THR A 96 0.29 -0.88 1.02
CA THR A 96 -0.03 0.01 -0.12
C THR A 96 -1.38 0.72 0.02
N THR A 97 -2.22 0.35 1.00
CA THR A 97 -3.55 0.94 1.29
C THR A 97 -3.51 2.47 1.29
N ALA A 98 -4.58 3.14 0.82
CA ALA A 98 -4.63 4.60 0.80
C ALA A 98 -4.35 5.20 2.19
N ILE A 99 -3.47 6.20 2.27
CA ILE A 99 -3.03 6.80 3.54
C ILE A 99 -4.21 7.31 4.37
N GLY A 100 -5.19 7.93 3.71
CA GLY A 100 -6.41 8.42 4.38
C GLY A 100 -7.23 7.30 5.02
N GLN A 101 -7.31 6.13 4.37
CA GLN A 101 -7.97 4.96 4.91
C GLN A 101 -7.21 4.40 6.13
N ILE A 102 -5.88 4.24 6.02
CA ILE A 102 -5.03 3.82 7.15
C ILE A 102 -5.23 4.73 8.36
N TYR A 103 -5.18 6.05 8.13
CA TYR A 103 -5.34 7.03 9.19
C TYR A 103 -6.71 6.89 9.86
N THR A 104 -7.79 6.78 9.08
CA THR A 104 -9.16 6.68 9.58
C THR A 104 -9.36 5.41 10.38
N GLU A 105 -8.90 4.26 9.88
CA GLU A 105 -8.98 2.98 10.58
C GLU A 105 -8.22 3.01 11.91
N GLU A 106 -6.99 3.53 11.93
CA GLU A 106 -6.21 3.62 13.16
C GLU A 106 -6.78 4.65 14.14
N LEU A 107 -7.44 5.70 13.66
CA LEU A 107 -8.15 6.66 14.51
C LEU A 107 -9.33 6.01 15.22
N VAL A 108 -10.15 5.25 14.49
CA VAL A 108 -11.28 4.49 15.05
C VAL A 108 -10.78 3.45 16.06
N LYS A 109 -9.76 2.67 15.70
CA LYS A 109 -9.15 1.67 16.61
C LYS A 109 -8.55 2.28 17.87
N ALA A 110 -8.00 3.50 17.77
CA ALA A 110 -7.42 4.18 18.92
C ALA A 110 -8.46 4.68 19.93
N ASN A 111 -9.74 4.79 19.52
CA ASN A 111 -10.87 5.19 20.36
C ASN A 111 -10.54 6.39 21.26
N LEU A 112 -10.04 7.47 20.65
CA LEU A 112 -9.51 8.63 21.36
C LEU A 112 -10.61 9.39 22.11
N SER A 113 -10.26 9.97 23.26
CA SER A 113 -11.15 10.88 23.99
C SER A 113 -11.45 12.13 23.15
N ARG A 114 -12.54 12.85 23.49
CA ARG A 114 -12.90 14.10 22.81
C ARG A 114 -11.78 15.16 22.88
N THR A 115 -11.06 15.23 24.00
CA THR A 115 -9.92 16.14 24.18
C THR A 115 -8.72 15.74 23.34
N ALA A 116 -8.44 14.44 23.19
CA ALA A 116 -7.37 13.95 22.34
C ALA A 116 -7.71 14.12 20.85
N LEU A 117 -8.95 13.86 20.44
CA LEU A 117 -9.41 14.10 19.06
C LEU A 117 -9.27 15.57 18.66
N ALA A 118 -9.60 16.50 19.56
CA ALA A 118 -9.51 17.93 19.29
C ALA A 118 -8.07 18.44 19.00
N ILE A 119 -7.04 17.71 19.44
CA ILE A 119 -5.63 18.06 19.21
C ILE A 119 -4.92 17.07 18.28
N ALA A 120 -5.61 16.03 17.80
CA ALA A 120 -5.05 15.07 16.87
C ALA A 120 -4.90 15.73 15.48
N PRO A 121 -3.76 15.49 14.78
CA PRO A 121 -3.59 16.03 13.45
C PRO A 121 -4.59 15.40 12.50
N THR A 122 -5.28 16.16 11.68
CA THR A 122 -6.16 15.62 10.64
C THR A 122 -5.38 14.75 9.63
N ALA A 123 -6.09 13.88 8.92
CA ALA A 123 -5.49 13.08 7.84
C ALA A 123 -4.78 13.98 6.82
N ARG A 124 -5.34 15.16 6.51
CA ARG A 124 -4.77 16.14 5.58
C ARG A 124 -3.45 16.72 6.09
N GLU A 125 -3.38 17.12 7.35
CA GLU A 125 -2.16 17.66 7.96
C GLU A 125 -1.05 16.61 8.04
N ALA A 126 -1.41 15.36 8.35
CA ALA A 126 -0.46 14.25 8.39
C ALA A 126 0.01 13.80 6.99
N ASN A 127 -0.78 14.06 5.94
CA ASN A 127 -0.64 13.43 4.63
C ASN A 127 0.74 13.66 4.01
N HIS A 128 1.27 14.89 4.08
CA HIS A 128 2.58 15.20 3.50
C HIS A 128 3.70 14.34 4.10
N GLY A 129 3.78 14.27 5.44
CA GLY A 129 4.79 13.47 6.12
C GLY A 129 4.63 11.96 5.88
N LEU A 130 3.39 11.48 5.81
CA LEU A 130 3.10 10.07 5.52
C LEU A 130 3.43 9.70 4.06
N ASN A 131 3.19 10.59 3.10
CA ASN A 131 3.61 10.39 1.70
C ASN A 131 5.13 10.37 1.57
N VAL A 132 5.85 11.27 2.25
CA VAL A 132 7.32 11.25 2.28
C VAL A 132 7.85 9.93 2.85
N LEU A 133 7.20 9.39 3.89
CA LEU A 133 7.56 8.09 4.44
C LEU A 133 7.33 6.98 3.40
N ARG A 134 6.14 6.92 2.79
CA ARG A 134 5.79 5.92 1.77
C ARG A 134 6.73 5.96 0.56
N ARG A 135 7.14 7.14 0.12
CA ARG A 135 8.10 7.30 -1.00
C ARG A 135 9.45 6.64 -0.75
N ARG A 136 9.83 6.35 0.50
CA ARG A 136 11.07 5.61 0.81
C ARG A 136 11.00 4.14 0.41
N THR A 137 9.79 3.57 0.45
CA THR A 137 9.55 2.17 0.08
C THR A 137 8.95 2.03 -1.31
N THR A 138 8.32 3.09 -1.85
CA THR A 138 7.88 3.15 -3.25
C THR A 138 9.09 3.05 -4.20
N PRO A 139 9.07 2.16 -5.21
CA PRO A 139 10.13 2.10 -6.21
C PRO A 139 10.26 3.44 -6.93
N VAL A 140 11.49 3.79 -7.30
CA VAL A 140 11.74 4.93 -8.19
C VAL A 140 11.07 4.62 -9.53
N LEU A 141 10.52 5.65 -10.18
CA LEU A 141 9.99 5.50 -11.53
C LEU A 141 11.12 4.97 -12.43
N PRO A 142 10.86 3.92 -13.22
CA PRO A 142 11.87 3.36 -14.10
C PRO A 142 12.29 4.38 -15.16
N THR A 143 13.52 4.24 -15.68
CA THR A 143 14.10 5.10 -16.73
C THR A 143 14.07 4.45 -18.12
N SER A 144 13.50 3.25 -18.22
CA SER A 144 13.27 2.50 -19.45
C SER A 144 12.15 1.50 -19.25
N VAL A 145 11.74 0.80 -20.31
CA VAL A 145 10.82 -0.35 -20.20
C VAL A 145 11.45 -1.57 -19.53
N ASP A 146 12.78 -1.62 -19.46
CA ASP A 146 13.54 -2.71 -18.82
C ASP A 146 13.71 -2.43 -17.32
N PHE A 147 12.75 -2.93 -16.54
CA PHE A 147 12.79 -2.85 -15.08
C PHE A 147 12.21 -4.11 -14.44
N ASN A 148 12.76 -4.51 -13.31
CA ASN A 148 12.21 -5.65 -12.57
C ASN A 148 10.99 -5.23 -11.76
N ILE A 149 9.87 -5.96 -11.89
CA ILE A 149 8.70 -5.78 -11.03
C ILE A 149 9.01 -6.45 -9.68
N PRO A 150 9.09 -5.71 -8.56
CA PRO A 150 9.38 -6.31 -7.25
C PRO A 150 8.34 -7.38 -6.88
N SER A 151 8.77 -8.48 -6.23
CA SER A 151 7.91 -9.63 -5.91
C SER A 151 6.63 -9.27 -5.15
N ARG A 152 6.66 -8.21 -4.33
CA ARG A 152 5.49 -7.71 -3.59
C ARG A 152 4.37 -7.16 -4.47
N TYR A 153 4.67 -6.75 -5.71
CA TYR A 153 3.68 -6.28 -6.69
C TYR A 153 3.22 -7.37 -7.65
N GLN A 154 3.84 -8.56 -7.57
CA GLN A 154 3.45 -9.71 -8.39
C GLN A 154 2.31 -10.52 -7.74
N LYS A 155 1.90 -10.13 -6.53
CA LYS A 155 0.92 -10.83 -5.70
C LYS A 155 -0.13 -9.87 -5.16
N THR A 156 -1.31 -10.40 -4.82
CA THR A 156 -2.34 -9.69 -4.06
C THR A 156 -1.90 -9.49 -2.61
N THR A 157 -2.67 -8.71 -1.84
CA THR A 157 -2.45 -8.52 -0.40
C THR A 157 -2.51 -9.83 0.39
N ASP A 158 -3.28 -10.79 -0.12
CA ASP A 158 -3.48 -12.11 0.51
C ASP A 158 -2.47 -13.15 -0.02
N GLY A 159 -1.51 -12.71 -0.85
CA GLY A 159 -0.39 -13.52 -1.33
C GLY A 159 -0.66 -14.34 -2.59
N GLU A 160 -1.85 -14.22 -3.18
CA GLU A 160 -2.17 -14.88 -4.44
C GLU A 160 -1.40 -14.26 -5.61
N ARG A 161 -1.02 -15.06 -6.61
CA ARG A 161 -0.34 -14.53 -7.81
C ARG A 161 -1.30 -13.63 -8.58
N SER A 162 -0.86 -12.40 -8.86
CA SER A 162 -1.63 -11.43 -9.66
C SER A 162 -0.91 -10.99 -10.94
N LEU A 163 0.42 -11.08 -11.03
CA LEU A 163 1.13 -10.81 -12.28
C LEU A 163 0.93 -11.98 -13.25
N LEU A 164 0.02 -11.82 -14.20
CA LEU A 164 -0.35 -12.84 -15.17
C LEU A 164 0.73 -13.00 -16.25
N ALA A 165 1.20 -11.88 -16.80
CA ALA A 165 2.26 -11.84 -17.80
C ALA A 165 3.11 -10.57 -17.67
N ASP A 166 4.39 -10.73 -18.03
CA ASP A 166 5.37 -9.66 -18.16
C ASP A 166 6.24 -10.02 -19.37
N ARG A 167 5.94 -9.43 -20.53
CA ARG A 167 6.54 -9.79 -21.82
C ARG A 167 7.22 -8.57 -22.43
N ILE A 168 8.51 -8.70 -22.73
CA ILE A 168 9.24 -7.75 -23.57
C ILE A 168 9.21 -8.29 -25.01
N GLN A 169 8.77 -7.45 -25.93
CA GLN A 169 8.74 -7.72 -27.36
C GLN A 169 9.81 -6.87 -28.05
N PRO A 170 10.58 -7.44 -29.00
CA PRO A 170 11.46 -6.67 -29.85
C PRO A 170 10.62 -5.73 -30.73
N GLY A 171 10.65 -4.43 -30.44
CA GLY A 171 9.88 -3.44 -31.18
C GLY A 171 10.70 -2.83 -32.31
N GLY A 172 10.82 -3.55 -33.43
CA GLY A 172 11.54 -3.07 -34.61
C GLY A 172 12.91 -2.45 -34.30
N GLU A 173 13.39 -1.53 -35.15
CA GLU A 173 14.75 -1.00 -35.07
C GLU A 173 15.03 -0.04 -33.88
N LYS A 174 14.05 0.41 -33.07
CA LYS A 174 14.32 1.51 -32.11
C LYS A 174 13.69 1.48 -30.72
N VAL A 175 12.66 0.70 -30.40
CA VAL A 175 12.06 0.75 -29.03
C VAL A 175 11.50 -0.60 -28.61
N GLU A 176 12.08 -1.21 -27.57
CA GLU A 176 11.49 -2.39 -26.92
C GLU A 176 10.09 -2.09 -26.40
N LYS A 177 9.13 -2.98 -26.67
CA LYS A 177 7.75 -2.86 -26.16
C LYS A 177 7.56 -3.82 -25.01
N ARG A 178 6.87 -3.39 -23.96
CA ARG A 178 6.55 -4.23 -22.82
C ARG A 178 5.05 -4.31 -22.60
N LEU A 179 4.59 -5.51 -22.28
CA LEU A 179 3.21 -5.79 -21.95
C LEU A 179 3.19 -6.45 -20.58
N ILE A 180 2.52 -5.78 -19.63
CA ILE A 180 2.38 -6.23 -18.26
C ILE A 180 0.89 -6.42 -17.99
N ILE A 181 0.49 -7.61 -17.56
CA ILE A 181 -0.91 -7.96 -17.31
C ILE A 181 -1.04 -8.46 -15.88
N PHE A 182 -1.99 -7.88 -15.15
CA PHE A 182 -2.39 -8.29 -13.82
C PHE A 182 -3.82 -8.84 -13.83
N SER A 183 -3.99 -10.02 -13.26
CA SER A 183 -5.27 -10.68 -12.99
C SER A 183 -5.05 -11.89 -12.07
N THR A 184 -6.06 -12.26 -11.29
CA THR A 184 -6.12 -13.52 -10.54
C THR A 184 -7.01 -14.54 -11.24
N ASP A 185 -6.90 -15.81 -10.86
CA ASP A 185 -7.77 -16.87 -11.40
C ASP A 185 -9.26 -16.58 -11.12
N GLU A 186 -9.60 -16.02 -9.95
CA GLU A 186 -10.97 -15.61 -9.63
C GLU A 186 -11.46 -14.47 -10.55
N GLN A 187 -10.60 -13.48 -10.80
CA GLN A 187 -10.93 -12.39 -11.71
C GLN A 187 -11.11 -12.88 -13.15
N LEU A 188 -10.29 -13.83 -13.61
CA LEU A 188 -10.47 -14.46 -14.93
C LEU A 188 -11.76 -15.28 -15.00
N ARG A 189 -12.11 -16.03 -13.94
CA ARG A 189 -13.41 -16.73 -13.87
C ARG A 189 -14.56 -15.76 -14.02
N LEU A 190 -14.54 -14.64 -13.30
CA LEU A 190 -15.55 -13.60 -13.43
C LEU A 190 -15.59 -13.04 -14.86
N LEU A 191 -14.44 -12.70 -15.44
CA LEU A 191 -14.39 -12.13 -16.79
C LEU A 191 -14.97 -13.07 -17.85
N PHE A 192 -14.52 -14.32 -17.86
CA PHE A 192 -14.87 -15.28 -18.91
C PHE A 192 -16.32 -15.79 -18.80
N THR A 193 -16.91 -15.72 -17.60
CA THR A 193 -18.31 -16.08 -17.37
C THR A 193 -19.27 -14.87 -17.46
N SER A 194 -18.74 -13.64 -17.59
CA SER A 194 -19.55 -12.44 -17.66
C SER A 194 -20.23 -12.29 -19.03
N PRO A 195 -21.56 -12.12 -19.10
CA PRO A 195 -22.26 -11.87 -20.35
C PRO A 195 -21.97 -10.46 -20.91
N HIS A 196 -21.60 -9.52 -20.05
CA HIS A 196 -21.30 -8.16 -20.42
C HIS A 196 -19.87 -7.82 -19.99
N ILE A 197 -19.06 -7.38 -20.95
CA ILE A 197 -17.69 -6.98 -20.71
C ILE A 197 -17.52 -5.52 -21.08
N MET A 198 -16.81 -4.77 -20.24
CA MET A 198 -16.42 -3.40 -20.55
C MET A 198 -14.91 -3.33 -20.65
N MET A 199 -14.42 -2.61 -21.65
CA MET A 199 -13.00 -2.36 -21.87
C MET A 199 -12.78 -0.85 -21.89
N ASP A 200 -11.76 -0.38 -21.20
CA ASP A 200 -11.43 1.04 -21.12
C ASP A 200 -9.93 1.26 -20.98
N GLY A 201 -9.43 2.26 -21.70
CA GLY A 201 -8.03 2.65 -21.72
C GLY A 201 -7.85 4.08 -21.23
N THR A 202 -6.95 4.25 -20.25
CA THR A 202 -6.62 5.57 -19.69
C THR A 202 -5.23 6.02 -20.12
N PHE A 203 -5.12 7.27 -20.59
CA PHE A 203 -3.90 7.84 -21.17
C PHE A 203 -3.19 8.83 -20.23
N ASP A 204 -3.96 9.74 -19.63
CA ASP A 204 -3.44 10.85 -18.82
C ASP A 204 -2.69 10.40 -17.54
N SER A 205 -2.92 9.15 -17.12
CA SER A 205 -2.31 8.55 -15.93
C SER A 205 -1.23 7.53 -16.27
N CYS A 206 -0.81 7.44 -17.53
CA CYS A 206 0.11 6.41 -17.98
C CYS A 206 1.55 6.66 -17.49
N PRO A 207 2.24 5.65 -16.93
CA PRO A 207 3.65 5.77 -16.56
C PRO A 207 4.53 6.06 -17.78
N PRO A 208 5.71 6.69 -17.58
CA PRO A 208 6.71 6.83 -18.63
C PRO A 208 6.99 5.51 -19.35
N TYR A 209 7.25 5.57 -20.65
CA TYR A 209 7.55 4.43 -21.54
C TYR A 209 6.38 3.48 -21.87
N PHE A 210 5.18 3.76 -21.35
CA PHE A 210 3.94 3.12 -21.76
C PHE A 210 3.00 4.16 -22.39
N GLU A 211 2.07 3.69 -23.22
CA GLU A 211 1.10 4.59 -23.89
C GLU A 211 -0.30 4.51 -23.27
N GLN A 212 -0.63 3.40 -22.61
CA GLN A 212 -1.98 3.20 -22.07
C GLN A 212 -1.96 2.29 -20.83
N VAL A 213 -2.75 2.66 -19.84
CA VAL A 213 -3.20 1.75 -18.78
C VAL A 213 -4.59 1.25 -19.18
N PHE A 214 -4.73 -0.05 -19.37
CA PHE A 214 -5.92 -0.68 -19.91
C PHE A 214 -6.61 -1.55 -18.86
N SER A 215 -7.93 -1.50 -18.82
CA SER A 215 -8.74 -2.27 -17.88
C SER A 215 -9.86 -3.02 -18.59
N ILE A 216 -10.07 -4.26 -18.17
CA ILE A 216 -11.19 -5.09 -18.63
C ILE A 216 -12.03 -5.46 -17.42
N HIS A 217 -13.33 -5.19 -17.53
CA HIS A 217 -14.29 -5.35 -16.46
C HIS A 217 -15.31 -6.42 -16.80
N GLY A 218 -15.61 -7.26 -15.81
CA GLY A 218 -16.76 -8.15 -15.81
C GLY A 218 -17.88 -7.57 -14.94
N ILE A 219 -19.13 -7.91 -15.25
CA ILE A 219 -20.30 -7.48 -14.49
C ILE A 219 -20.82 -8.66 -13.66
N LYS A 220 -20.95 -8.45 -12.35
CA LYS A 220 -21.62 -9.39 -11.43
C LYS A 220 -22.59 -8.61 -10.55
N ASN A 221 -23.81 -9.11 -10.39
CA ASN A 221 -24.84 -8.47 -9.56
C ASN A 221 -25.08 -6.98 -9.90
N LYS A 222 -25.08 -6.64 -11.20
CA LYS A 222 -25.21 -5.25 -11.72
C LYS A 222 -24.09 -4.30 -11.30
N GLN A 223 -22.98 -4.82 -10.78
CA GLN A 223 -21.80 -4.04 -10.43
C GLN A 223 -20.64 -4.44 -11.36
N SER A 224 -19.87 -3.43 -11.77
CA SER A 224 -18.66 -3.62 -12.57
C SER A 224 -17.46 -3.90 -11.66
N PHE A 225 -16.64 -4.87 -12.05
CA PHE A 225 -15.41 -5.25 -11.35
C PHE A 225 -14.25 -5.28 -12.34
N VAL A 226 -13.11 -4.68 -11.98
CA VAL A 226 -11.86 -4.81 -12.74
C VAL A 226 -11.38 -6.25 -12.64
N CYS A 227 -11.41 -6.96 -13.76
CA CYS A 227 -10.95 -8.33 -13.86
C CYS A 227 -9.52 -8.41 -14.41
N VAL A 228 -9.17 -7.53 -15.34
CA VAL A 228 -7.82 -7.44 -15.89
C VAL A 228 -7.37 -6.00 -15.83
N PHE A 229 -6.14 -5.81 -15.38
CA PHE A 229 -5.44 -4.54 -15.43
C PHE A 229 -4.14 -4.73 -16.19
N ALA A 230 -3.93 -3.99 -17.27
CA ALA A 230 -2.78 -4.12 -18.14
C ALA A 230 -2.08 -2.77 -18.36
N VAL A 231 -0.77 -2.81 -18.55
CA VAL A 231 0.04 -1.66 -18.94
C VAL A 231 0.65 -1.96 -20.30
N LEU A 232 0.32 -1.14 -21.29
CA LEU A 232 0.57 -1.39 -22.70
C LEU A 232 1.47 -0.30 -23.30
N CYS A 233 2.48 -0.70 -24.08
CA CYS A 233 3.35 0.21 -24.85
C CYS A 233 2.76 0.62 -26.21
N GLY A 234 1.45 0.58 -26.39
CA GLY A 234 0.80 1.05 -27.61
C GLY A 234 -0.60 0.52 -27.83
N ARG A 235 -1.20 0.97 -28.94
CA ARG A 235 -2.62 0.77 -29.30
C ARG A 235 -2.81 0.08 -30.64
N SER A 236 -1.87 -0.80 -31.01
CA SER A 236 -1.96 -1.53 -32.27
C SER A 236 -2.76 -2.82 -32.07
N THR A 237 -3.35 -3.32 -33.16
CA THR A 237 -3.99 -4.63 -33.19
C THR A 237 -3.06 -5.74 -32.70
N VAL A 238 -1.75 -5.64 -32.97
CA VAL A 238 -0.74 -6.59 -32.50
C VAL A 238 -0.69 -6.63 -30.96
N ILE A 239 -0.76 -5.47 -30.30
CA ILE A 239 -0.70 -5.38 -28.83
C ILE A 239 -1.98 -5.92 -28.20
N TYR A 240 -3.16 -5.58 -28.75
CA TYR A 240 -4.42 -6.13 -28.25
C TYR A 240 -4.55 -7.63 -28.50
N LYS A 241 -4.08 -8.14 -29.64
CA LYS A 241 -4.06 -9.58 -29.93
C LYS A 241 -3.17 -10.32 -28.95
N GLU A 242 -2.02 -9.75 -28.60
CA GLU A 242 -1.15 -10.33 -27.57
C GLU A 242 -1.83 -10.34 -26.20
N LEU A 243 -2.46 -9.23 -25.79
CA LEU A 243 -3.23 -9.16 -24.54
C LEU A 243 -4.30 -10.27 -24.47
N ILE A 244 -5.14 -10.37 -25.51
CA ILE A 244 -6.20 -11.39 -25.59
C ILE A 244 -5.61 -12.81 -25.60
N SER A 245 -4.52 -13.04 -26.34
CA SER A 245 -3.83 -14.34 -26.40
C SER A 245 -3.34 -14.79 -25.02
N VAL A 246 -2.75 -13.89 -24.24
CA VAL A 246 -2.34 -14.18 -22.85
C VAL A 246 -3.55 -14.59 -22.02
N LEU A 247 -4.65 -13.84 -22.08
CA LEU A 247 -5.85 -14.14 -21.30
C LEU A 247 -6.41 -15.52 -21.66
N HIS A 248 -6.50 -15.85 -22.95
CA HIS A 248 -6.95 -17.18 -23.41
C HIS A 248 -6.00 -18.30 -23.00
N GLN A 249 -4.68 -18.08 -23.04
CA GLN A 249 -3.71 -19.06 -22.56
C GLN A 249 -3.94 -19.41 -21.09
N HIS A 250 -4.24 -18.41 -20.25
CA HIS A 250 -4.53 -18.63 -18.84
C HIS A 250 -5.92 -19.22 -18.62
N ALA A 251 -6.94 -18.75 -19.34
CA ALA A 251 -8.29 -19.28 -19.28
C ALA A 251 -8.37 -20.77 -19.66
N ARG A 252 -7.62 -21.22 -20.68
CA ARG A 252 -7.51 -22.64 -21.05
C ARG A 252 -7.02 -23.52 -19.90
N ARG A 253 -6.09 -23.02 -19.07
CA ARG A 253 -5.61 -23.76 -17.88
C ARG A 253 -6.69 -23.90 -16.80
N LEU A 254 -7.66 -22.99 -16.79
CA LEU A 254 -8.76 -22.94 -15.82
C LEU A 254 -10.06 -23.56 -16.35
N ASP A 255 -10.02 -24.14 -17.56
CA ASP A 255 -11.17 -24.67 -18.30
C ASP A 255 -12.30 -23.63 -18.49
N LEU A 256 -11.90 -22.40 -18.83
CA LEU A 256 -12.81 -21.28 -19.05
C LEU A 256 -13.00 -21.04 -20.53
N GLN A 257 -14.26 -20.80 -20.92
CA GLN A 257 -14.65 -20.45 -22.28
C GLN A 257 -15.08 -18.99 -22.34
N PHE A 258 -14.55 -18.25 -23.30
CA PHE A 258 -14.90 -16.85 -23.50
C PHE A 258 -16.23 -16.78 -24.27
N ARG A 259 -17.32 -16.39 -23.61
CA ARG A 259 -18.65 -16.28 -24.24
C ARG A 259 -19.42 -15.01 -23.84
N PRO A 260 -18.85 -13.82 -24.04
CA PRO A 260 -19.60 -12.60 -23.79
C PRO A 260 -20.76 -12.43 -24.78
N THR A 261 -21.87 -11.90 -24.31
CA THR A 261 -23.02 -11.49 -25.14
C THR A 261 -22.84 -10.06 -25.67
N ASN A 262 -22.30 -9.16 -24.85
CA ASN A 262 -22.01 -7.80 -25.25
C ASN A 262 -20.63 -7.37 -24.76
N ILE A 263 -19.89 -6.68 -25.62
CA ILE A 263 -18.64 -6.01 -25.26
C ILE A 263 -18.83 -4.53 -25.54
N THR A 264 -18.54 -3.71 -24.53
CA THR A 264 -18.58 -2.24 -24.63
C THR A 264 -17.16 -1.71 -24.49
N THR A 265 -16.77 -0.84 -25.38
CA THR A 265 -15.44 -0.21 -25.39
C THR A 265 -15.54 1.19 -25.96
N ASP A 266 -14.55 2.03 -25.67
CA ASP A 266 -14.34 3.30 -26.35
C ASP A 266 -14.08 3.10 -27.87
N PHE A 267 -14.20 4.19 -28.64
CA PHE A 267 -14.05 4.12 -30.11
C PHE A 267 -12.57 4.03 -30.50
N GLU A 268 -11.97 2.87 -30.24
CA GLU A 268 -10.61 2.56 -30.63
C GLU A 268 -10.59 1.48 -31.74
N PRO A 269 -10.30 1.85 -33.01
CA PRO A 269 -10.49 0.93 -34.14
C PRO A 269 -9.67 -0.37 -34.06
N ALA A 270 -8.45 -0.30 -33.51
CA ALA A 270 -7.58 -1.46 -33.37
C ALA A 270 -8.13 -2.46 -32.36
N LEU A 271 -8.67 -1.98 -31.25
CA LEU A 271 -9.31 -2.80 -30.22
C LEU A 271 -10.61 -3.41 -30.75
N ILE A 272 -11.49 -2.61 -31.36
CA ILE A 272 -12.75 -3.07 -31.95
C ILE A 272 -12.50 -4.20 -32.95
N LYS A 273 -11.55 -4.01 -33.87
CA LYS A 273 -11.18 -5.04 -34.86
C LYS A 273 -10.71 -6.32 -34.18
N THR A 274 -9.84 -6.19 -33.18
CA THR A 274 -9.25 -7.33 -32.48
C THR A 274 -10.31 -8.14 -31.72
N VAL A 275 -11.23 -7.46 -31.04
CA VAL A 275 -12.36 -8.10 -30.34
C VAL A 275 -13.33 -8.75 -31.32
N ALA A 276 -13.63 -8.10 -32.45
CA ALA A 276 -14.50 -8.65 -33.47
C ALA A 276 -13.92 -9.93 -34.10
N ASP A 277 -12.61 -9.95 -34.39
CA ASP A 277 -11.89 -11.13 -34.86
C ASP A 277 -12.02 -12.29 -33.84
N GLU A 278 -11.83 -12.00 -32.55
CA GLU A 278 -11.91 -13.00 -31.48
C GLU A 278 -13.31 -13.60 -31.34
N VAL A 279 -14.34 -12.75 -31.27
CA VAL A 279 -15.73 -13.19 -31.14
C VAL A 279 -16.16 -13.98 -32.39
N SER A 280 -15.76 -13.53 -33.59
CA SER A 280 -16.07 -14.25 -34.83
C SER A 280 -15.41 -15.62 -34.89
N SER A 281 -14.17 -15.76 -34.41
CA SER A 281 -13.46 -17.04 -34.39
C SER A 281 -14.14 -18.09 -33.49
N LEU A 282 -14.82 -17.66 -32.42
CA LEU A 282 -15.60 -18.55 -31.55
C LEU A 282 -16.82 -19.15 -32.25
N PHE A 283 -17.43 -18.43 -33.19
CA PHE A 283 -18.55 -18.94 -34.00
C PHE A 283 -18.08 -19.88 -35.13
N VAL A 284 -16.84 -19.72 -35.61
CA VAL A 284 -16.25 -20.58 -36.66
C VAL A 284 -15.69 -21.90 -36.09
N SER A 285 -15.49 -21.99 -34.78
CA SER A 285 -14.92 -23.19 -34.12
C SER A 285 -15.95 -24.30 -33.81
N LEU A 286 -17.17 -24.20 -34.35
CA LEU A 286 -18.26 -25.17 -34.19
C LEU A 286 -18.52 -25.88 -35.52
N ASP A 287 -17.59 -26.74 -35.95
CA ASP A 287 -17.81 -27.76 -36.99
C ASP A 287 -17.03 -29.03 -36.61
#